data_AF-A0A7C3Q1E5-F1
#
_entry.id   AF-A0A7C3Q1E5-F1
#
_cell.length_a   1.000
_cell.length_b   1.000
_cell.length_c   1.000
_cell.angle_alpha   90.00
_cell.angle_beta   90.00
_cell.angle_gamma   90.00
#
_symmetry.space_group_name_H-M   'P 1'
#
loop_
_entity.id
_entity.type
_entity.pdbx_description
1 polymer ?
#
loop_
_entity_poly.entity_id
_entity_poly.type
_entity_poly.pdbx_seq_one_letter_code
_entity_poly.pdbx_strand_id
1 'polypeptide(L)'
;MPSPRRDPTSPRSTVARAKTRRPTSTASCHAQTRRAHAFETAEDYVESIAHLLREQGEARAVDLARHFGVTHVTVNRTIARLQRDGFVVSRPYRAIFLTPKGERLAEKSRRRHEVVIQFLLALGVSEPAAKHDAEGIEHHVSDETLHAMEMWIASSSNR
;
A
#
# COMPACT_ATOMS: atom_id res chain seq x y z
N MET A 1 -29.24 -66.59 35.47
CA MET A 1 -28.09 -66.10 36.24
C MET A 1 -26.86 -66.21 35.34
N PRO A 2 -26.04 -65.15 35.11
CA PRO A 2 -25.91 -63.91 35.86
C PRO A 2 -26.26 -62.63 35.07
N SER A 3 -26.37 -61.57 35.86
CA SER A 3 -26.81 -60.19 35.67
C SER A 3 -26.02 -59.32 34.65
N PRO A 4 -26.55 -58.12 34.31
CA PRO A 4 -26.10 -57.27 33.21
C PRO A 4 -24.94 -56.36 33.62
N ARG A 5 -24.10 -55.94 32.67
CA ARG A 5 -23.20 -54.80 32.84
C ARG A 5 -23.82 -53.58 32.16
N ARG A 6 -24.25 -52.62 32.96
CA ARG A 6 -24.30 -51.22 32.55
C ARG A 6 -22.85 -50.76 32.39
N ASP A 7 -22.57 -49.99 31.35
CA ASP A 7 -21.81 -48.77 31.59
C ASP A 7 -22.35 -47.63 30.72
N PRO A 8 -22.56 -46.45 31.32
CA PRO A 8 -23.00 -45.24 30.66
C PRO A 8 -21.79 -44.52 30.07
N THR A 9 -21.98 -43.77 28.99
CA THR A 9 -21.48 -42.39 28.82
C THR A 9 -21.58 -42.00 27.34
N SER A 10 -22.62 -41.22 27.05
CA SER A 10 -22.69 -40.39 25.85
C SER A 10 -21.74 -39.20 26.05
N PRO A 11 -20.74 -38.94 25.19
CA PRO A 11 -20.00 -37.70 25.28
C PRO A 11 -20.87 -36.55 24.75
N ARG A 12 -21.30 -35.67 25.67
CA ARG A 12 -21.86 -34.36 25.34
C ARG A 12 -20.81 -33.56 24.57
N SER A 13 -21.10 -33.23 23.31
CA SER A 13 -20.31 -32.27 22.52
C SER A 13 -20.57 -30.85 23.03
N THR A 14 -19.86 -30.42 24.06
CA THR A 14 -19.77 -29.00 24.42
C THR A 14 -18.91 -28.29 23.37
N VAL A 15 -19.55 -27.59 22.44
CA VAL A 15 -18.91 -26.61 21.57
C VAL A 15 -18.49 -25.43 22.45
N ALA A 16 -17.22 -25.42 22.86
CA ALA A 16 -16.63 -24.29 23.57
C ALA A 16 -16.51 -23.10 22.59
N ARG A 17 -17.45 -22.18 22.67
CA ARG A 17 -17.42 -20.90 21.95
C ARG A 17 -16.24 -20.07 22.46
N ALA A 18 -15.14 -20.07 21.71
CA ALA A 18 -13.98 -19.24 21.99
C ALA A 18 -14.40 -17.75 21.97
N LYS A 19 -14.37 -17.10 23.14
CA LYS A 19 -14.57 -15.66 23.28
C LYS A 19 -13.32 -14.96 22.73
N THR A 20 -13.42 -14.38 21.53
CA THR A 20 -12.41 -13.48 20.98
C THR A 20 -12.27 -12.26 21.89
N ARG A 21 -11.15 -12.19 22.63
CA ARG A 21 -10.82 -11.03 23.48
C ARG A 21 -10.59 -9.81 22.58
N ARG A 22 -11.19 -8.65 22.93
CA ARG A 22 -10.90 -7.38 22.23
C ARG A 22 -9.39 -7.09 22.31
N PRO A 23 -8.75 -6.67 21.21
CA PRO A 23 -7.32 -6.34 21.23
C PRO A 23 -7.06 -5.20 22.23
N THR A 24 -5.93 -5.28 22.93
CA THR A 24 -5.45 -4.21 23.83
C THR A 24 -5.15 -2.93 23.05
N SER A 25 -5.20 -1.76 23.70
CA SER A 25 -4.95 -0.46 23.06
C SER A 25 -3.62 -0.41 22.31
N THR A 26 -2.57 -1.00 22.88
CA THR A 26 -1.24 -1.12 22.26
C THR A 26 -1.25 -2.00 21.01
N ALA A 27 -1.98 -3.13 21.01
CA ALA A 27 -2.09 -4.01 19.85
C ALA A 27 -2.83 -3.34 18.67
N SER A 28 -3.79 -2.45 18.99
CA SER A 28 -4.51 -1.65 17.99
C SER A 28 -3.61 -0.63 17.29
N CYS A 29 -2.77 0.08 18.05
CA CYS A 29 -1.83 1.06 17.50
C CYS A 29 -0.84 0.41 16.53
N HIS A 30 -0.18 -0.70 16.94
CA HIS A 30 0.75 -1.41 16.07
C HIS A 30 0.10 -1.97 14.80
N ALA A 31 -1.19 -2.33 14.86
CA ALA A 31 -1.93 -2.78 13.69
C ALA A 31 -2.21 -1.62 12.70
N GLN A 32 -2.43 -0.41 13.20
CA GLN A 32 -2.68 0.77 12.39
C GLN A 32 -1.41 1.22 11.66
N THR A 33 -0.28 1.33 12.36
CA THR A 33 1.03 1.65 11.75
C THR A 33 1.39 0.64 10.66
N ARG A 34 1.21 -0.66 10.91
CA ARG A 34 1.44 -1.68 9.87
C ARG A 34 0.56 -1.53 8.65
N ARG A 35 -0.69 -1.07 8.81
CA ARG A 35 -1.61 -0.84 7.68
C ARG A 35 -1.23 0.40 6.88
N ALA A 36 -0.76 1.46 7.54
CA ALA A 36 -0.27 2.67 6.89
C ALA A 36 0.95 2.36 6.01
N HIS A 37 2.00 1.74 6.56
CA HIS A 37 3.16 1.31 5.78
C HIS A 37 2.82 0.35 4.65
N ALA A 38 1.87 -0.55 4.90
CA ALA A 38 1.37 -1.47 3.90
C ALA A 38 0.62 -0.76 2.75
N PHE A 39 0.08 0.43 2.98
CA PHE A 39 -0.61 1.25 2.00
C PHE A 39 0.38 2.14 1.25
N GLU A 40 1.32 2.78 1.95
CA GLU A 40 2.47 3.50 1.38
C GLU A 40 3.19 2.61 0.34
N THR A 41 3.65 1.42 0.75
CA THR A 41 4.29 0.47 -0.17
C THR A 41 3.40 0.08 -1.35
N ALA A 42 2.07 0.13 -1.21
CA ALA A 42 1.19 -0.17 -2.32
C ALA A 42 1.13 0.98 -3.32
N GLU A 43 1.09 2.23 -2.84
CA GLU A 43 1.18 3.45 -3.64
C GLU A 43 2.48 3.48 -4.44
N ASP A 44 3.62 3.31 -3.77
CA ASP A 44 4.95 3.29 -4.41
C ASP A 44 4.99 2.30 -5.57
N TYR A 45 4.54 1.06 -5.33
CA TYR A 45 4.62 0.01 -6.34
C TYR A 45 3.69 0.25 -7.52
N VAL A 46 2.46 0.72 -7.29
CA VAL A 46 1.56 0.99 -8.43
C VAL A 46 2.04 2.18 -9.25
N GLU A 47 2.65 3.17 -8.60
CA GLU A 47 3.27 4.32 -9.26
C GLU A 47 4.47 3.91 -10.11
N SER A 48 5.43 3.16 -9.56
CA SER A 48 6.57 2.66 -10.33
C SER A 48 6.14 1.73 -11.47
N ILE A 49 5.10 0.90 -11.28
CA ILE A 49 4.54 0.09 -12.36
C ILE A 49 3.94 0.97 -13.46
N ALA A 50 3.13 1.99 -13.11
CA ALA A 50 2.57 2.92 -14.09
C ALA A 50 3.67 3.63 -14.88
N HIS A 51 4.71 4.08 -14.18
CA HIS A 51 5.88 4.73 -14.77
C HIS A 51 6.60 3.81 -15.76
N LEU A 52 6.96 2.59 -15.36
CA LEU A 52 7.61 1.61 -16.24
C LEU A 52 6.75 1.26 -17.46
N LEU A 53 5.42 1.10 -17.27
CA LEU A 53 4.51 0.85 -18.39
C LEU A 53 4.49 2.00 -19.39
N ARG A 54 4.54 3.25 -18.92
CA ARG A 54 4.58 4.44 -19.79
C ARG A 54 5.90 4.59 -20.53
N GLU A 55 7.02 4.35 -19.87
CA GLU A 55 8.35 4.56 -20.45
C GLU A 55 8.84 3.40 -21.31
N GLN A 56 8.55 2.17 -20.89
CA GLN A 56 9.15 0.96 -21.46
C GLN A 56 8.12 0.02 -22.11
N GLY A 57 6.82 0.27 -21.91
CA GLY A 57 5.74 -0.56 -22.43
C GLY A 57 5.48 -1.85 -21.62
N GLU A 58 6.37 -2.19 -20.68
CA GLU A 58 6.21 -3.32 -19.77
C GLU A 58 6.83 -3.04 -18.40
N ALA A 59 6.23 -3.58 -17.34
CA ALA A 59 6.82 -3.57 -16.01
C ALA A 59 7.22 -5.00 -15.62
N ARG A 60 8.48 -5.20 -15.21
CA ARG A 60 8.98 -6.52 -14.75
C ARG A 60 9.47 -6.44 -13.31
N ALA A 61 9.40 -7.57 -12.61
CA ALA A 61 9.84 -7.67 -11.23
C ALA A 61 11.34 -7.35 -11.04
N VAL A 62 12.18 -7.62 -12.05
CA VAL A 62 13.61 -7.30 -12.01
C VAL A 62 13.86 -5.79 -12.02
N ASP A 63 13.07 -5.03 -12.78
CA ASP A 63 13.21 -3.58 -12.88
C ASP A 63 12.68 -2.91 -11.61
N LEU A 64 11.58 -3.41 -11.05
CA LEU A 64 11.09 -2.99 -9.72
C LEU A 64 12.12 -3.29 -8.62
N ALA A 65 12.76 -4.46 -8.64
CA ALA A 65 13.78 -4.81 -7.66
C ALA A 65 14.98 -3.85 -7.73
N ARG A 66 15.39 -3.50 -8.95
CA ARG A 66 16.49 -2.56 -9.21
C ARG A 66 16.11 -1.14 -8.79
N HIS A 67 14.89 -0.70 -9.10
CA HIS A 67 14.36 0.62 -8.75
C HIS A 67 14.26 0.83 -7.24
N PHE A 68 13.67 -0.13 -6.51
CA PHE A 68 13.49 -0.03 -5.06
C PHE A 68 14.74 -0.45 -4.25
N GLY A 69 15.80 -0.95 -4.90
CA GLY A 69 16.98 -1.46 -4.20
C GLY A 69 16.69 -2.67 -3.28
N VAL A 70 15.66 -3.46 -3.59
CA VAL A 70 15.23 -4.61 -2.79
C VAL A 70 15.45 -5.94 -3.50
N THR A 71 15.38 -7.04 -2.75
CA THR A 71 15.51 -8.38 -3.33
C THR A 71 14.31 -8.74 -4.23
N HIS A 72 14.54 -9.59 -5.21
CA HIS A 72 13.47 -10.15 -6.06
C HIS A 72 12.42 -10.91 -5.25
N VAL A 73 12.80 -11.51 -4.11
CA VAL A 73 11.87 -12.18 -3.19
C VAL A 73 10.91 -11.16 -2.55
N THR A 74 11.44 -10.00 -2.14
CA THR A 74 10.64 -8.90 -1.60
C THR A 74 9.63 -8.41 -2.63
N VAL A 75 10.06 -8.12 -3.86
CA VAL A 75 9.17 -7.68 -4.95
C VAL A 75 8.06 -8.70 -5.19
N ASN A 76 8.40 -9.98 -5.35
CA ASN A 76 7.39 -11.02 -5.59
C ASN A 76 6.35 -11.10 -4.46
N ARG A 77 6.78 -10.95 -3.20
CA ARG A 77 5.87 -10.93 -2.05
C ARG A 77 4.94 -9.72 -2.08
N THR A 78 5.46 -8.54 -2.42
CA THR A 78 4.67 -7.31 -2.56
C THR A 78 3.68 -7.41 -3.71
N ILE A 79 4.12 -7.88 -4.89
CA ILE A 79 3.23 -8.11 -6.04
C ILE A 79 2.13 -9.11 -5.71
N ALA A 80 2.43 -10.23 -5.06
CA ALA A 80 1.41 -11.20 -4.64
C ALA A 80 0.38 -10.59 -3.69
N ARG A 81 0.80 -9.65 -2.83
CA ARG A 81 -0.11 -8.89 -1.97
C ARG A 81 -0.96 -7.91 -2.77
N LEU A 82 -0.38 -7.15 -3.69
CA LEU A 82 -1.11 -6.22 -4.56
C LEU A 82 -2.12 -6.95 -5.46
N GLN A 83 -1.80 -8.15 -5.92
CA GLN A 83 -2.73 -9.01 -6.66
C GLN A 83 -3.92 -9.41 -5.79
N ARG A 84 -3.66 -9.87 -4.56
CA ARG A 84 -4.71 -10.19 -3.59
C ARG A 84 -5.61 -8.98 -3.29
N ASP A 85 -5.01 -7.80 -3.18
CA ASP A 85 -5.70 -6.55 -2.88
C ASP A 85 -6.35 -5.94 -4.15
N GLY A 86 -6.18 -6.57 -5.32
CA GLY A 86 -6.85 -6.24 -6.59
C GLY A 86 -6.26 -5.06 -7.34
N PHE A 87 -5.02 -4.65 -7.04
CA PHE A 87 -4.36 -3.52 -7.70
C PHE A 87 -3.61 -3.90 -8.98
N VAL A 88 -3.10 -5.13 -9.06
CA VAL A 88 -2.30 -5.58 -10.20
C VAL A 88 -2.73 -6.96 -10.68
N VAL A 89 -2.43 -7.27 -11.94
CA VAL A 89 -2.49 -8.60 -12.51
C VAL A 89 -1.10 -8.97 -13.05
N SER A 90 -0.65 -10.18 -12.74
CA SER A 90 0.61 -10.70 -13.30
C SER A 90 0.57 -12.22 -13.32
N ARG A 91 1.39 -12.81 -14.18
CA ARG A 91 1.69 -14.24 -14.17
C ARG A 91 3.17 -14.44 -13.83
N PRO A 92 3.57 -15.60 -13.30
CA PRO A 92 4.97 -15.90 -13.03
C PRO A 92 5.84 -15.62 -14.27
N TYR A 93 6.96 -14.89 -14.07
CA TYR A 93 7.93 -14.55 -15.12
C TYR A 93 7.36 -13.73 -16.30
N ARG A 94 6.23 -13.03 -16.10
CA ARG A 94 5.59 -12.18 -17.12
C ARG A 94 5.55 -10.72 -16.67
N ALA A 95 5.20 -9.85 -17.62
CA ALA A 95 4.91 -8.45 -17.34
C ALA A 95 3.80 -8.31 -16.29
N ILE A 96 3.92 -7.25 -15.49
CA ILE A 96 2.98 -6.84 -14.46
C ILE A 96 2.13 -5.71 -15.03
N PHE A 97 0.82 -5.81 -14.88
CA PHE A 97 -0.12 -4.77 -15.33
C PHE A 97 -0.95 -4.27 -14.15
N LEU A 98 -1.33 -3.00 -14.20
CA LEU A 98 -2.29 -2.44 -13.27
C LEU A 98 -3.70 -2.92 -13.63
N THR A 99 -4.54 -3.11 -12.62
CA THR A 99 -5.99 -3.15 -12.82
C THR A 99 -6.53 -1.72 -12.88
N PRO A 100 -7.79 -1.50 -13.27
CA PRO A 100 -8.41 -0.18 -13.15
C PRO A 100 -8.36 0.39 -11.71
N LYS A 101 -8.33 -0.47 -10.69
CA LYS A 101 -8.16 -0.05 -9.29
C LYS A 101 -6.73 0.41 -9.03
N GLY A 102 -5.74 -0.30 -9.55
CA GLY A 102 -4.32 0.07 -9.47
C GLY A 102 -4.01 1.37 -10.20
N GLU A 103 -4.55 1.55 -11.41
CA GLU A 103 -4.38 2.78 -12.19
C GLU A 103 -4.90 4.02 -11.45
N ARG A 104 -6.07 3.93 -10.84
CA ARG A 104 -6.61 5.04 -10.02
C ARG A 104 -5.74 5.35 -8.81
N LEU A 105 -5.16 4.33 -8.18
CA LEU A 105 -4.26 4.55 -7.05
C LEU A 105 -2.95 5.19 -7.50
N ALA A 106 -2.36 4.70 -8.59
CA ALA A 106 -1.15 5.26 -9.18
C ALA A 106 -1.33 6.74 -9.58
N GLU A 107 -2.44 7.06 -10.25
CA GLU A 107 -2.73 8.44 -10.64
C GLU A 107 -2.97 9.34 -9.41
N LYS A 108 -3.64 8.82 -8.37
CA LYS A 108 -3.80 9.55 -7.11
C LYS A 108 -2.44 9.82 -6.45
N SER A 109 -1.58 8.82 -6.34
CA SER A 109 -0.24 8.94 -5.76
C SER A 109 0.58 9.98 -6.50
N ARG A 110 0.67 9.84 -7.82
CA ARG A 110 1.37 10.76 -8.72
C ARG A 110 0.89 12.20 -8.60
N ARG A 111 -0.43 12.43 -8.57
CA ARG A 111 -0.99 13.78 -8.39
C ARG A 111 -0.54 14.41 -7.06
N ARG A 112 -0.52 13.62 -5.99
CA ARG A 112 -0.06 14.11 -4.68
C ARG A 112 1.42 14.48 -4.70
N HIS A 113 2.25 13.59 -5.27
CA HIS A 113 3.67 13.83 -5.45
C HIS A 113 3.93 15.12 -6.26
N GLU A 114 3.24 15.31 -7.39
CA GLU A 114 3.33 16.51 -8.22
C GLU A 114 2.94 17.78 -7.46
N VAL A 115 1.85 17.77 -6.69
CA VAL A 115 1.44 18.92 -5.87
C VAL A 115 2.52 19.30 -4.85
N VAL A 116 3.11 18.32 -4.16
CA VAL A 116 4.17 18.58 -3.18
C VAL A 116 5.41 19.17 -3.86
N ILE A 117 5.84 18.63 -5.00
CA ILE A 117 6.95 19.19 -5.78
C ILE A 117 6.67 20.64 -6.15
N GLN A 118 5.51 20.93 -6.77
CA GLN A 118 5.17 22.27 -7.22
C GLN A 118 5.11 23.26 -6.07
N PHE A 119 4.60 22.82 -4.91
CA PHE A 119 4.58 23.63 -3.70
C PHE A 119 5.99 23.98 -3.24
N LEU A 120 6.89 23.00 -3.12
CA LEU A 120 8.28 23.22 -2.69
C LEU A 120 9.05 24.11 -3.66
N LEU A 121 8.89 23.91 -4.96
CA LEU A 121 9.47 24.76 -6.00
C LEU A 121 9.00 26.21 -5.85
N ALA A 122 7.71 26.41 -5.63
CA ALA A 122 7.14 27.74 -5.47
C ALA A 122 7.56 28.43 -4.15
N LEU A 123 8.03 27.67 -3.15
CA LEU A 123 8.72 28.20 -1.96
C LEU A 123 10.19 28.58 -2.24
N GLY A 124 10.72 28.26 -3.42
CA GLY A 124 12.12 28.53 -3.80
C GLY A 124 13.10 27.39 -3.50
N VAL A 125 12.60 26.18 -3.18
CA VAL A 125 13.44 24.98 -3.07
C VAL A 125 13.97 24.61 -4.46
N SER A 126 15.23 24.18 -4.53
CA SER A 126 15.82 23.75 -5.81
C SER A 126 15.12 22.50 -6.34
N GLU A 127 15.03 22.35 -7.66
CA GLU A 127 14.34 21.21 -8.28
C GLU A 127 14.84 19.83 -7.81
N PRO A 128 16.16 19.58 -7.66
CA PRO A 128 16.64 18.30 -7.15
C PRO A 128 16.18 18.03 -5.70
N ALA A 129 16.21 19.05 -4.85
CA ALA A 129 15.75 18.92 -3.46
C ALA A 129 14.24 18.76 -3.39
N ALA A 130 13.46 19.54 -4.16
CA ALA A 130 12.01 19.43 -4.19
C ALA A 130 11.53 18.03 -4.63
N LYS A 131 12.17 17.45 -5.65
CA LYS A 131 11.87 16.06 -6.07
C LYS A 131 12.23 15.06 -4.98
N HIS A 132 13.41 15.18 -4.38
CA HIS A 132 13.84 14.25 -3.33
C HIS A 132 13.00 14.36 -2.05
N ASP A 133 12.67 15.57 -1.64
CA ASP A 133 11.91 15.82 -0.41
C ASP A 133 10.43 15.46 -0.61
N ALA A 134 9.90 15.59 -1.82
CA ALA A 134 8.53 15.18 -2.12
C ALA A 134 8.34 13.67 -1.91
N GLU A 135 9.34 12.85 -2.25
CA GLU A 135 9.38 11.41 -1.96
C GLU A 135 9.25 11.16 -0.46
N GLY A 136 8.16 10.56 -0.03
CA GLY A 136 7.81 10.31 1.37
C GLY A 136 6.85 11.35 1.96
N ILE A 137 6.95 12.64 1.60
CA ILE A 137 6.04 13.68 2.13
C ILE A 137 4.62 13.45 1.61
N GLU A 138 4.47 13.14 0.32
CA GLU A 138 3.19 12.91 -0.34
C GLU A 138 2.34 11.80 0.31
N HIS A 139 2.96 10.80 0.94
CA HIS A 139 2.23 9.76 1.67
C HIS A 139 1.73 10.19 3.06
N HIS A 140 2.41 11.16 3.68
CA HIS A 140 2.15 11.56 5.07
C HIS A 140 1.30 12.84 5.17
N VAL A 141 1.24 13.62 4.11
CA VAL A 141 0.43 14.84 4.05
C VAL A 141 -1.06 14.50 4.07
N SER A 142 -1.85 15.17 4.91
CA SER A 142 -3.30 15.00 4.91
C SER A 142 -3.94 15.58 3.64
N ASP A 143 -5.13 15.12 3.27
CA ASP A 143 -5.87 15.70 2.15
C ASP A 143 -6.16 17.21 2.36
N GLU A 144 -6.33 17.65 3.61
CA GLU A 144 -6.50 19.06 3.98
C GLU A 144 -5.24 19.88 3.67
N THR A 145 -4.07 19.40 4.12
CA THR A 145 -2.81 20.08 3.86
C THR A 145 -2.48 20.10 2.37
N LEU A 146 -2.74 18.99 1.66
CA LEU A 146 -2.55 18.93 0.21
C LEU A 146 -3.44 19.95 -0.51
N HIS A 147 -4.70 20.08 -0.12
CA HIS A 147 -5.62 21.07 -0.68
C HIS A 147 -5.13 22.50 -0.40
N ALA A 148 -4.62 22.77 0.80
CA ALA A 148 -4.03 24.07 1.12
C ALA A 148 -2.81 24.41 0.24
N MET A 149 -1.95 23.41 -0.03
CA MET A 149 -0.83 23.57 -0.97
C MET A 149 -1.32 23.91 -2.38
N GLU A 150 -2.31 23.18 -2.91
CA GLU A 150 -2.92 23.45 -4.22
C GLU A 150 -3.45 24.88 -4.33
N MET A 151 -4.22 25.31 -3.33
CA MET A 151 -4.78 26.66 -3.27
C MET A 151 -3.70 27.74 -3.20
N TRP A 152 -2.63 27.49 -2.44
CA TRP A 152 -1.52 28.43 -2.31
C TRP A 152 -0.79 28.59 -3.65
N ILE A 153 -0.46 27.48 -4.32
CA ILE A 153 0.16 27.50 -5.67
C ILE A 153 -0.69 28.32 -6.63
N ALA A 154 -2.00 28.06 -6.70
CA ALA A 154 -2.92 28.77 -7.58
C ALA A 154 -2.97 30.29 -7.32
N SER A 155 -2.87 30.70 -6.05
CA SER A 155 -2.86 32.12 -5.66
C SER A 155 -1.53 32.82 -5.96
N SER A 156 -0.42 32.08 -5.89
CA SER A 156 0.92 32.61 -6.09
C SER A 156 1.26 32.77 -7.57
N SER A 157 0.65 31.99 -8.46
CA SER A 157 0.78 32.18 -9.91
C SER A 157 0.07 33.44 -10.44
N ASN A 158 -0.76 34.10 -9.62
CA ASN A 158 -1.55 35.28 -10.01
C ASN A 158 -1.03 36.59 -9.38
N ARG A 159 0.22 36.59 -8.89
CA ARG A 159 0.97 37.77 -8.43
C ARG A 159 2.17 37.99 -9.32
#